data_AF-A0A818IX82-F1
#
_entry.id   AF-A0A818IX82-F1
#
_cell.length_a   1.000
_cell.length_b   1.000
_cell.length_c   1.000
_cell.angle_alpha   90.00
_cell.angle_beta   90.00
_cell.angle_gamma   90.00
#
_symmetry.space_group_name_H-M   'P 1'
#
loop_
_entity.id
_entity.type
_entity.pdbx_description
1 polymer ?
#
loop_
_entity_poly.entity_id
_entity_poly.type
_entity_poly.pdbx_seq_one_letter_code
_entity_poly.pdbx_strand_id
1 'polypeptide(L)'
;MFGKKTTSTARYGGSSSTSRFDRTTQSSSSSSKDACGIVNPCKNGGTCKTLSSGRFYCFCTQDYYGKNCENKFITSGTANNDRGRTDHCVKSPCLNGGECVGLRTTYYCRCKSPFYGTNCDKRIGKREEVMDELNTPDQELQEYKRDLEEDTEDLRRAIANENILNNME
;
A
#
# COMPACT_ATOMS: atom_id res chain seq x y z
N MET A 1 73.08 18.61 -22.87
CA MET A 1 72.15 17.46 -22.96
C MET A 1 70.76 18.00 -23.22
N PHE A 2 70.29 17.87 -24.46
CA PHE A 2 69.00 18.42 -24.92
C PHE A 2 67.89 17.37 -24.74
N GLY A 3 67.05 17.53 -23.71
CA GLY A 3 65.83 16.74 -23.54
C GLY A 3 64.73 17.29 -24.43
N LYS A 4 64.49 16.63 -25.58
CA LYS A 4 63.48 17.01 -26.58
C LYS A 4 62.07 16.80 -26.02
N LYS A 5 61.23 17.83 -26.15
CA LYS A 5 59.76 17.71 -26.16
C LYS A 5 59.36 16.81 -27.34
N THR A 6 58.58 15.77 -27.07
CA THR A 6 57.91 14.97 -28.12
C THR A 6 56.41 14.99 -27.89
N THR A 7 55.73 15.91 -28.57
CA THR A 7 54.34 15.75 -29.01
C THR A 7 54.36 14.84 -30.24
N SER A 8 53.70 13.68 -30.18
CA SER A 8 53.38 12.90 -31.38
C SER A 8 52.14 12.03 -31.13
N THR A 9 51.01 12.59 -31.57
CA THR A 9 49.82 11.94 -32.15
C THR A 9 49.53 10.49 -31.74
N ALA A 10 48.58 10.31 -30.82
CA ALA A 10 47.85 9.06 -30.71
C ALA A 10 47.01 8.86 -31.98
N ARG A 11 47.27 7.77 -32.72
CA ARG A 11 46.44 7.33 -33.84
C ARG A 11 45.07 6.94 -33.30
N TYR A 12 44.02 7.66 -33.71
CA TYR A 12 42.65 7.15 -33.63
C TYR A 12 42.51 6.02 -34.66
N GLY A 13 42.69 4.78 -34.21
CA GLY A 13 42.34 3.59 -34.97
C GLY A 13 40.83 3.47 -35.02
N GLY A 14 40.23 3.85 -36.16
CA GLY A 14 38.86 3.50 -36.48
C GLY A 14 38.74 1.98 -36.65
N SER A 15 37.80 1.39 -35.93
CA SER A 15 37.27 0.06 -36.25
C SER A 15 35.75 0.18 -36.26
N SER A 16 35.26 0.55 -37.44
CA SER A 16 33.87 0.43 -37.85
C SER A 16 33.41 -1.02 -37.65
N SER A 17 32.75 -1.29 -36.53
CA SER A 17 32.03 -2.55 -36.33
C SER A 17 30.64 -2.34 -36.90
N THR A 18 30.51 -2.67 -38.18
CA THR A 18 29.30 -2.57 -39.00
C THR A 18 28.08 -3.15 -38.28
N SER A 19 27.01 -2.37 -38.19
CA SER A 19 25.67 -2.87 -37.90
C SER A 19 25.25 -3.86 -38.97
N ARG A 20 25.29 -5.15 -38.68
CA ARG A 20 24.52 -6.17 -39.39
C ARG A 20 23.45 -6.69 -38.45
N PHE A 21 22.34 -5.97 -38.42
CA PHE A 21 21.08 -6.55 -37.97
C PHE A 21 20.55 -7.39 -39.13
N ASP A 22 20.95 -8.66 -39.18
CA ASP A 22 20.30 -9.63 -40.07
C ASP A 22 18.86 -9.80 -39.63
N ARG A 23 17.96 -9.24 -40.43
CA ARG A 23 16.53 -9.52 -40.40
C ARG A 23 16.30 -10.75 -41.29
N THR A 24 15.23 -11.48 -40.97
CA THR A 24 14.70 -12.68 -41.64
C THR A 24 15.36 -13.99 -41.17
N THR A 25 14.76 -14.77 -40.27
CA THR A 25 13.51 -15.48 -40.58
C THR A 25 12.78 -15.95 -39.31
N GLN A 26 11.50 -15.56 -39.26
CA GLN A 26 10.35 -16.40 -38.91
C GLN A 26 10.12 -16.84 -37.45
N SER A 27 9.15 -16.15 -36.85
CA SER A 27 7.96 -16.76 -36.24
C SER A 27 8.19 -17.99 -35.36
N SER A 28 8.49 -17.74 -34.10
CA SER A 28 7.79 -18.46 -33.05
C SER A 28 6.82 -17.49 -32.40
N SER A 29 5.55 -17.62 -32.79
CA SER A 29 4.42 -17.38 -31.91
C SER A 29 4.70 -17.98 -30.53
N SER A 30 5.34 -17.21 -29.65
CA SER A 30 5.52 -17.58 -28.27
C SER A 30 4.81 -16.52 -27.45
N SER A 31 3.50 -16.73 -27.35
CA SER A 31 2.69 -16.40 -26.19
C SER A 31 3.33 -17.02 -24.93
N SER A 32 4.57 -16.64 -24.59
CA SER A 32 5.27 -17.09 -23.40
C SER A 32 4.68 -16.32 -22.24
N LYS A 33 3.48 -16.76 -21.87
CA LYS A 33 2.74 -16.38 -20.67
C LYS A 33 3.45 -16.86 -19.40
N ASP A 34 4.78 -16.75 -19.36
CA ASP A 34 5.57 -17.04 -18.17
C ASP A 34 6.54 -15.90 -17.91
N ALA A 35 6.04 -14.89 -17.22
CA ALA A 35 6.81 -13.70 -16.84
C ALA A 35 7.98 -14.02 -15.89
N CYS A 36 8.07 -15.24 -15.37
CA CYS A 36 9.19 -15.75 -14.59
C CYS A 36 10.17 -16.63 -15.39
N GLY A 37 9.87 -16.95 -16.66
CA GLY A 37 10.50 -18.06 -17.38
C GLY A 37 11.87 -17.78 -18.02
N ILE A 38 12.14 -16.56 -18.49
CA ILE A 38 13.41 -16.25 -19.20
C ILE A 38 14.43 -15.56 -18.28
N VAL A 39 13.99 -14.60 -17.48
CA VAL A 39 14.82 -13.90 -16.50
C VAL A 39 13.97 -13.72 -15.25
N ASN A 40 14.47 -14.15 -14.09
CA ASN A 40 13.77 -13.90 -12.83
C ASN A 40 13.76 -12.38 -12.57
N PRO A 41 12.59 -11.72 -12.58
CA PRO A 41 12.49 -10.29 -12.35
C PRO A 41 12.71 -9.90 -10.88
N CYS A 42 12.63 -10.85 -9.95
CA CYS A 42 12.75 -10.60 -8.51
C CYS A 42 14.22 -10.51 -8.08
N LYS A 43 14.57 -9.45 -7.36
CA LYS A 43 15.90 -9.19 -6.82
C LYS A 43 16.04 -9.73 -5.40
N ASN A 44 17.26 -9.69 -4.87
CA ASN A 44 17.57 -9.93 -3.44
C ASN A 44 16.99 -11.24 -2.87
N GLY A 45 17.03 -12.31 -3.68
CA GLY A 45 16.54 -13.63 -3.27
C GLY A 45 15.01 -13.79 -3.33
N GLY A 46 14.28 -12.86 -3.95
CA GLY A 46 12.84 -12.98 -4.13
C GLY A 46 12.44 -14.14 -5.05
N THR A 47 11.32 -14.79 -4.72
CA THR A 47 10.74 -15.89 -5.52
C THR A 47 9.71 -15.35 -6.51
N CYS A 48 9.88 -15.64 -7.80
CA CYS A 48 8.94 -15.22 -8.83
C CYS A 48 7.80 -16.22 -9.01
N LYS A 49 6.57 -15.70 -9.16
CA LYS A 49 5.40 -16.48 -9.56
C LYS A 49 4.67 -15.80 -10.69
N THR A 50 4.43 -16.54 -11.78
CA THR A 50 3.57 -16.07 -12.86
C THR A 50 2.09 -16.22 -12.47
N LEU A 51 1.33 -15.18 -12.77
CA LEU A 51 -0.12 -15.08 -12.56
C LEU A 51 -0.86 -15.52 -13.83
N SER A 52 -2.14 -15.88 -13.70
CA SER A 52 -3.01 -16.27 -14.83
C SER A 52 -3.12 -15.20 -15.93
N SER A 53 -2.87 -13.94 -15.58
CA SER A 53 -2.82 -12.80 -16.52
C SER A 53 -1.54 -12.74 -17.36
N GLY A 54 -0.57 -13.62 -17.13
CA GLY A 54 0.76 -13.56 -17.72
C GLY A 54 1.68 -12.51 -17.09
N ARG A 55 1.24 -11.82 -16.03
CA ARG A 55 2.09 -10.93 -15.20
C ARG A 55 2.81 -11.74 -14.14
N PHE A 56 3.86 -11.18 -13.54
CA PHE A 56 4.54 -11.80 -12.40
C PHE A 56 4.19 -11.12 -11.07
N TYR A 57 4.40 -11.85 -9.99
CA TYR A 57 4.46 -11.36 -8.63
C TYR A 57 5.73 -11.88 -7.95
N CYS A 58 6.40 -11.02 -7.18
CA CYS A 58 7.58 -11.39 -6.41
C CYS A 58 7.24 -11.59 -4.94
N PHE A 59 7.52 -12.78 -4.41
CA PHE A 59 7.57 -13.02 -2.97
C PHE A 59 8.93 -12.59 -2.45
N CYS A 60 8.97 -11.44 -1.77
CA CYS A 60 10.21 -10.89 -1.23
C CYS A 60 10.63 -11.60 0.07
N THR A 61 11.93 -11.64 0.31
CA THR A 61 12.52 -12.07 1.57
C THR A 61 12.20 -11.04 2.68
N GLN A 62 12.34 -11.43 3.95
CA GLN A 62 11.89 -10.66 5.12
C GLN A 62 12.39 -9.20 5.16
N ASP A 63 13.56 -8.94 4.57
CA ASP A 63 14.19 -7.62 4.58
C ASP A 63 13.94 -6.80 3.31
N TYR A 64 13.13 -7.29 2.35
CA TYR A 64 12.96 -6.63 1.06
C TYR A 64 11.50 -6.40 0.67
N TYR A 65 11.25 -5.36 -0.12
CA TYR A 65 9.95 -4.97 -0.64
C TYR A 65 10.07 -4.26 -2.00
N GLY A 66 8.93 -3.98 -2.62
CA GLY A 66 8.83 -3.39 -3.95
C GLY A 66 8.39 -4.41 -4.98
N LYS A 67 8.09 -3.94 -6.19
CA LYS A 67 7.55 -4.79 -7.27
C LYS A 67 8.50 -5.94 -7.63
N ASN A 68 9.80 -5.67 -7.51
CA ASN A 68 10.88 -6.57 -7.85
C ASN A 68 11.78 -6.85 -6.64
N CYS A 69 11.32 -6.61 -5.41
CA CYS A 69 12.11 -6.75 -4.18
C CYS A 69 13.40 -5.91 -4.15
N GLU A 70 13.39 -4.76 -4.81
CA GLU A 70 14.55 -3.88 -4.97
C GLU A 70 14.85 -3.01 -3.74
N ASN A 71 13.88 -2.83 -2.85
CA ASN A 71 14.01 -1.95 -1.69
C ASN A 71 14.21 -2.78 -0.42
N LYS A 72 15.13 -2.38 0.47
CA LYS A 72 15.36 -3.05 1.76
C LYS A 72 14.51 -2.42 2.87
N PHE A 73 14.01 -3.13 3.87
CA PHE A 73 13.50 -2.51 5.12
C PHE A 73 14.68 -2.04 6.00
N ILE A 74 14.54 -0.92 6.72
CA ILE A 74 15.46 -0.60 7.83
C ILE A 74 14.79 -1.11 9.09
N THR A 75 15.41 -2.06 9.76
CA THR A 75 15.05 -2.39 11.13
C THR A 75 15.81 -1.46 12.06
N SER A 76 15.10 -0.96 13.08
CA SER A 76 15.65 -0.10 14.12
C SER A 76 16.93 -0.74 14.70
N GLY A 77 18.09 -0.10 14.52
CA GLY A 77 19.37 -0.59 15.08
C GLY A 77 20.51 -0.76 14.08
N THR A 78 20.28 -0.77 12.77
CA THR A 78 21.38 -0.62 11.79
C THR A 78 21.57 0.85 11.44
N ALA A 79 22.53 1.49 12.11
CA ALA A 79 22.92 2.86 11.81
C ALA A 79 23.28 3.02 10.31
N ASN A 80 22.50 3.84 9.61
CA ASN A 80 22.92 4.89 8.67
C ASN A 80 24.06 4.62 7.67
N ASN A 81 24.29 3.38 7.24
CA ASN A 81 25.32 3.08 6.22
C ASN A 81 24.79 3.03 4.79
N ASP A 82 23.50 3.31 4.56
CA ASP A 82 22.94 3.44 3.21
C ASP A 82 22.61 4.91 2.91
N ARG A 83 23.28 5.44 1.88
CA ARG A 83 23.44 6.86 1.50
C ARG A 83 22.14 7.68 1.58
N GLY A 84 21.84 8.26 2.74
CA GLY A 84 20.78 9.26 2.91
C GLY A 84 19.40 8.71 3.28
N ARG A 85 19.30 7.51 3.85
CA ARG A 85 18.01 7.00 4.34
C ARG A 85 17.80 7.40 5.81
N THR A 86 16.77 8.21 6.06
CA THR A 86 16.34 8.56 7.43
C THR A 86 15.70 7.35 8.10
N ASP A 87 16.19 6.95 9.26
CA ASP A 87 15.52 5.95 10.08
C ASP A 87 14.31 6.58 10.78
N HIS A 88 13.13 6.29 10.24
CA HIS A 88 11.85 6.78 10.77
C HIS A 88 11.42 6.07 12.07
N CYS A 89 12.14 5.03 12.51
CA CYS A 89 11.87 4.33 13.76
C CYS A 89 12.65 4.89 14.97
N VAL A 90 13.58 5.83 14.77
CA VAL A 90 14.39 6.43 15.85
C VAL A 90 13.54 7.01 16.98
N LYS A 91 12.37 7.59 16.65
CA LYS A 91 11.45 8.15 17.64
C LYS A 91 10.52 7.12 18.30
N SER A 92 10.70 5.83 18.01
CA SER A 92 9.85 4.74 18.49
C SER A 92 8.35 5.03 18.32
N PRO A 93 7.87 5.29 17.09
CA PRO A 93 6.49 5.73 16.87
C PRO A 93 5.44 4.64 17.15
N CYS A 94 5.84 3.37 17.20
CA CYS A 94 4.93 2.25 17.46
C CYS A 94 4.70 2.05 18.96
N LEU A 95 3.44 2.18 19.38
CA LEU A 95 3.01 2.03 20.75
C LEU A 95 2.64 0.58 21.08
N ASN A 96 2.34 0.33 22.36
CA ASN A 96 1.76 -0.92 22.84
C ASN A 96 2.54 -2.19 22.45
N GLY A 97 3.87 -2.08 22.39
CA GLY A 97 4.77 -3.18 22.05
C GLY A 97 4.78 -3.58 20.57
N GLY A 98 4.26 -2.73 19.69
CA GLY A 98 4.37 -2.88 18.24
C GLY A 98 5.81 -2.78 17.75
N GLU A 99 6.12 -3.53 16.69
CA GLU A 99 7.46 -3.53 16.07
C GLU A 99 7.52 -2.46 14.97
N CYS A 100 8.48 -1.53 15.06
CA CYS A 100 8.68 -0.50 14.05
C CYS A 100 9.52 -1.02 12.89
N VAL A 101 9.01 -0.81 11.68
CA VAL A 101 9.70 -1.17 10.44
C VAL A 101 9.88 0.09 9.57
N GLY A 102 11.13 0.48 9.35
CA GLY A 102 11.51 1.65 8.58
C GLY A 102 11.44 1.41 7.06
N LEU A 103 10.81 2.33 6.35
CA LEU A 103 10.73 2.39 4.89
C LEU A 103 11.70 3.45 4.34
N ARG A 104 11.73 3.65 3.02
CA ARG A 104 12.63 4.66 2.41
C ARG A 104 12.30 6.09 2.83
N THR A 105 11.02 6.39 3.02
CA THR A 105 10.50 7.75 3.28
C THR A 105 9.53 7.82 4.45
N THR A 106 9.24 6.69 5.10
CA THR A 106 8.27 6.60 6.20
C THR A 106 8.55 5.37 7.07
N TYR A 107 7.61 4.98 7.92
CA TYR A 107 7.61 3.75 8.70
C TYR A 107 6.24 3.08 8.61
N TYR A 108 6.15 1.83 9.06
CA TYR A 108 4.89 1.23 9.46
C TYR A 108 5.09 0.41 10.74
N CYS A 109 4.02 0.26 11.51
CA CYS A 109 4.05 -0.51 12.74
C CYS A 109 3.41 -1.88 12.54
N ARG A 110 4.14 -2.94 12.89
CA ARG A 110 3.58 -4.29 13.04
C ARG A 110 2.97 -4.40 14.43
N CYS A 111 1.67 -4.13 14.52
CA CYS A 111 0.96 -4.14 15.78
C CYS A 111 0.79 -5.55 16.33
N LYS A 112 0.94 -5.67 17.65
CA LYS A 112 0.60 -6.90 18.38
C LYS A 112 -0.87 -6.86 18.74
N SER A 113 -1.56 -7.98 18.58
CA SER A 113 -2.94 -8.12 19.06
C SER A 113 -3.02 -7.81 20.57
N PRO A 114 -4.05 -7.07 21.04
CA PRO A 114 -5.24 -6.59 20.32
C PRO A 114 -5.10 -5.17 19.75
N PHE A 115 -3.90 -4.65 19.54
CA PHE A 115 -3.69 -3.27 19.11
C PHE A 115 -3.67 -3.10 17.58
N TYR A 116 -4.11 -1.94 17.10
CA TYR A 116 -4.18 -1.57 15.69
C TYR A 116 -4.05 -0.04 15.52
N GLY A 117 -4.12 0.42 14.27
CA GLY A 117 -3.88 1.82 13.90
C GLY A 117 -2.45 2.04 13.40
N THR A 118 -2.19 3.22 12.82
CA THR A 118 -0.89 3.57 12.22
C THR A 118 0.26 3.39 13.22
N ASN A 119 0.00 3.74 14.49
CA ASN A 119 0.99 3.72 15.56
C ASN A 119 0.67 2.67 16.63
N CYS A 120 -0.24 1.72 16.35
CA CYS A 120 -0.72 0.74 17.33
C CYS A 120 -1.34 1.39 18.59
N ASP A 121 -1.93 2.57 18.43
CA ASP A 121 -2.53 3.41 19.46
C ASP A 121 -3.98 3.01 19.78
N LYS A 122 -4.62 2.27 18.89
CA LYS A 122 -6.01 1.79 19.06
C LYS A 122 -6.00 0.35 19.56
N ARG A 123 -7.01 -0.03 20.33
CA ARG A 123 -7.16 -1.37 20.90
C ARG A 123 -8.51 -1.95 20.50
N ILE A 124 -8.53 -3.18 20.01
CA ILE A 124 -9.78 -3.92 19.81
C ILE A 124 -10.35 -4.20 21.20
N GLY A 125 -11.54 -3.64 21.47
CA GLY A 125 -12.30 -3.90 22.69
C GLY A 125 -12.67 -5.38 22.82
N LYS A 126 -13.01 -5.83 24.03
CA LYS A 126 -13.60 -7.18 24.18
C LYS A 126 -14.97 -7.20 23.51
N ARG A 127 -15.48 -8.39 23.17
CA ARG A 127 -16.83 -8.54 22.57
C ARG A 127 -17.93 -7.89 23.43
N GLU A 128 -17.77 -7.84 24.75
CA GLU A 128 -18.66 -7.05 25.62
C GLU A 128 -18.62 -5.53 25.38
N GLU A 129 -17.54 -4.96 24.84
CA GLU A 129 -17.39 -3.52 24.55
C GLU A 129 -17.77 -3.15 23.10
N VAL A 130 -17.79 -4.11 22.17
CA VAL A 130 -18.15 -3.88 20.74
C VAL A 130 -19.64 -4.15 20.47
N MET A 131 -20.36 -4.74 21.42
CA MET A 131 -21.82 -4.93 21.31
C MET A 131 -22.61 -3.65 21.56
N ASP A 132 -21.98 -2.53 21.95
CA ASP A 132 -22.62 -1.22 22.02
C ASP A 132 -22.56 -0.48 20.67
N GLU A 133 -21.44 -0.51 19.91
CA GLU A 133 -21.35 0.24 18.63
C GLU A 133 -22.15 -0.37 17.46
N LEU A 134 -22.55 -1.64 17.54
CA LEU A 134 -23.41 -2.31 16.54
C LEU A 134 -24.87 -2.43 17.00
N ASN A 135 -25.19 -2.06 18.24
CA ASN A 135 -26.57 -1.96 18.75
C ASN A 135 -26.96 -0.54 19.15
N THR A 136 -26.09 0.46 19.04
CA THR A 136 -26.49 1.86 19.06
C THR A 136 -27.31 2.14 17.81
N PRO A 137 -28.60 2.48 17.96
CA PRO A 137 -29.37 2.98 16.83
C PRO A 137 -28.65 4.22 16.31
N ASP A 138 -28.42 4.31 14.98
CA ASP A 138 -27.95 5.54 14.34
C ASP A 138 -28.73 6.70 14.97
N GLN A 139 -28.05 7.58 15.69
CA GLN A 139 -28.72 8.62 16.47
C GLN A 139 -29.60 9.49 15.55
N GLU A 140 -29.17 9.64 14.29
CA GLU A 140 -29.92 10.27 13.20
C GLU A 140 -31.21 9.50 12.84
N LEU A 141 -31.20 8.16 12.87
CA LEU A 141 -32.38 7.34 12.59
C LEU A 141 -33.39 7.37 13.75
N GLN A 142 -32.93 7.51 15.00
CA GLN A 142 -33.81 7.69 16.14
C GLN A 142 -34.45 9.07 16.17
N GLU A 143 -33.70 10.11 15.84
CA GLU A 143 -34.23 11.46 15.69
C GLU A 143 -35.27 11.52 14.58
N TYR A 144 -34.95 10.97 13.40
CA TYR A 144 -35.89 10.87 12.28
C TYR A 144 -37.18 10.12 12.64
N LYS A 145 -37.10 9.03 13.41
CA LYS A 145 -38.30 8.29 13.87
C LYS A 145 -39.13 9.07 14.87
N ARG A 146 -38.49 9.84 15.76
CA ARG A 146 -39.18 10.67 16.76
C ARG A 146 -39.97 11.79 16.08
N ASP A 147 -39.36 12.44 15.11
CA ASP A 147 -39.99 13.50 14.32
C ASP A 147 -41.19 12.93 13.53
N LEU A 148 -41.05 11.73 12.95
CA LEU A 148 -42.13 11.07 12.23
C LEU A 148 -43.32 10.68 13.14
N GLU A 149 -43.04 10.28 14.38
CA GLU A 149 -44.07 9.95 15.37
C GLU A 149 -44.83 11.21 15.85
N GLU A 150 -44.13 12.34 16.03
CA GLU A 150 -44.72 13.63 16.36
C GLU A 150 -45.64 14.13 15.24
N ASP A 151 -45.16 14.12 13.99
CA ASP A 151 -45.94 14.48 12.82
C ASP A 151 -47.22 13.61 12.67
N THR A 152 -47.09 12.32 12.99
CA THR A 152 -48.22 11.38 12.92
C THR A 152 -49.29 11.69 13.98
N GLU A 153 -48.87 12.11 15.18
CA GLU A 153 -49.80 12.43 16.27
C GLU A 153 -50.50 13.77 16.04
N ASP A 154 -49.80 14.75 15.49
CA ASP A 154 -50.40 16.03 15.10
C ASP A 154 -51.43 15.84 13.97
N LEU A 155 -51.14 14.98 13.00
CA LEU A 155 -52.10 14.61 11.96
C LEU A 155 -53.34 13.90 12.54
N ARG A 156 -53.16 12.98 13.49
CA ARG A 156 -54.28 12.32 14.18
C ARG A 156 -55.16 13.31 14.93
N ARG A 157 -54.57 14.28 15.62
CA ARG A 157 -55.31 15.34 16.33
C ARG A 157 -56.08 16.24 15.37
N ALA A 158 -55.48 16.61 14.24
CA ALA A 158 -56.14 17.40 13.21
C ALA A 158 -57.38 16.67 12.64
N ILE A 159 -57.23 15.39 12.30
CA ILE A 159 -58.33 14.54 11.81
C ILE A 159 -59.43 14.38 12.87
N ALA A 160 -59.06 14.20 14.14
CA ALA A 160 -60.04 14.10 15.23
C ALA A 160 -60.85 15.39 15.39
N ASN A 161 -60.20 16.56 15.32
CA ASN A 161 -60.86 17.86 15.42
C ASN A 161 -61.78 18.14 14.22
N GLU A 162 -61.36 17.78 13.01
CA GLU A 162 -62.18 17.92 11.80
C GLU A 162 -63.43 17.03 11.87
N ASN A 163 -63.29 15.79 12.35
CA ASN A 163 -64.43 14.90 12.60
C ASN A 163 -65.37 15.41 13.70
N ILE A 164 -64.87 16.12 14.72
CA ILE A 164 -65.73 16.73 15.76
C ILE A 164 -66.56 17.87 15.16
N LEU A 165 -65.95 18.75 14.36
CA LEU A 165 -66.64 19.86 13.70
C LEU A 165 -67.74 19.38 12.74
N ASN A 166 -67.44 18.34 11.96
CA ASN A 166 -68.40 17.75 11.00
C ASN A 166 -69.57 17.01 11.67
N ASN A 167 -69.48 16.68 12.97
CA ASN A 167 -70.57 16.06 13.75
C ASN A 167 -71.39 17.10 14.56
N MET A 168 -71.07 18.39 14.44
CA MET A 168 -71.80 19.50 15.06
C MET A 168 -72.68 20.29 14.06
N GLU A 169 -72.71 19.88 12.79
CA GLU A 169 -73.70 20.30 11.76
C GLU A 169 -74.82 19.28 11.62
#